data_AF-A0A847EJA1-F1
#
_entry.id   AF-A0A847EJA1-F1
#
_cell.length_a   1.000
_cell.length_b   1.000
_cell.length_c   1.000
_cell.angle_alpha   90.00
_cell.angle_beta   90.00
_cell.angle_gamma   90.00
#
_symmetry.space_group_name_H-M   'P 1'
#
loop_
_entity.id
_entity.type
_entity.pdbx_description
1 polymer ?
#
loop_
_entity_poly.entity_id
_entity_poly.type
_entity_poly.pdbx_seq_one_letter_code
_entity_poly.pdbx_strand_id
1 'polypeptide(L)' 'MATDTKIVKTGGAGGVTFTCKLCGEVKPFEEMVVVTEYTPAIIVCKACAKAIRK' A
#
# COMPACT_ATOMS: atom_id res chain seq x y z
N MET A 1 9.85 22.15 -14.14
CA MET A 1 8.48 21.62 -14.04
C MET A 1 8.44 20.31 -14.81
N ALA A 2 7.84 19.26 -14.21
CA ALA A 2 7.75 17.88 -14.69
C ALA A 2 9.12 17.17 -14.81
N THR A 3 9.37 15.99 -14.25
CA THR A 3 8.51 14.81 -14.12
C THR A 3 8.84 14.02 -12.84
N ASP A 4 7.88 13.92 -11.92
CA ASP A 4 7.85 12.89 -10.87
C ASP A 4 7.53 11.55 -11.55
N THR A 5 8.54 10.98 -12.21
CA THR A 5 8.42 9.65 -12.79
C THR A 5 8.56 8.65 -11.65
N LYS A 6 7.45 8.26 -11.02
CA LYS A 6 7.43 7.14 -10.07
C LYS A 6 7.53 5.82 -10.84
N ILE A 7 8.74 5.52 -11.30
CA ILE A 7 9.11 4.23 -11.92
C ILE A 7 9.00 3.17 -10.82
N VAL A 8 7.97 2.32 -10.86
CA VAL A 8 7.89 1.13 -10.01
C VAL A 8 8.94 0.15 -10.55
N LYS A 9 10.13 0.18 -9.93
CA LYS A 9 11.31 -0.59 -10.34
C LYS A 9 11.07 -2.07 -9.99
N THR A 10 10.67 -2.88 -10.97
CA THR A 10 10.73 -4.33 -10.88
C THR A 10 12.16 -4.75 -11.16
N GLY A 11 12.94 -5.03 -10.12
CA GLY A 11 14.35 -5.40 -10.24
C GLY A 11 14.70 -6.58 -9.35
N GLY A 12 14.81 -7.77 -9.96
CA GLY A 12 15.56 -8.91 -9.44
C GLY A 12 15.01 -9.56 -8.17
N ALA A 13 14.24 -10.65 -8.33
CA ALA A 13 13.80 -11.56 -7.26
C ALA A 13 12.98 -10.96 -6.08
N GLY A 14 12.63 -9.66 -6.12
CA GLY A 14 12.16 -8.88 -4.97
C GLY A 14 10.67 -8.55 -4.96
N GLY A 15 10.10 -8.57 -3.75
CA GLY A 15 8.66 -8.61 -3.46
C GLY A 15 7.80 -7.47 -4.01
N VAL A 16 6.53 -7.80 -4.20
CA VAL A 16 5.50 -6.88 -4.67
C VAL A 16 5.34 -5.75 -3.64
N THR A 17 5.41 -4.49 -4.04
CA THR A 17 5.17 -3.33 -3.17
C THR A 17 3.92 -2.58 -3.62
N PHE A 18 3.13 -2.07 -2.67
CA PHE A 18 1.93 -1.28 -2.94
C PHE A 18 1.99 0.06 -2.22
N THR A 19 1.11 0.99 -2.61
CA THR A 19 0.94 2.27 -1.91
C THR A 19 -0.28 2.20 -1.00
N CYS A 20 -0.13 2.52 0.28
CA CYS A 20 -1.24 2.55 1.23
C CYS A 20 -2.19 3.72 0.90
N LYS A 21 -3.50 3.43 0.76
CA LYS A 21 -4.50 4.47 0.46
C LYS A 21 -4.76 5.46 1.60
N LEU A 22 -4.30 5.17 2.82
CA LEU A 22 -4.50 6.02 3.99
C LEU A 22 -3.31 6.94 4.28
N CYS A 23 -2.09 6.39 4.36
CA CYS A 23 -0.89 7.19 4.64
C CYS A 23 -0.11 7.60 3.40
N GLY A 24 -0.39 7.03 2.22
CA GLY A 24 0.34 7.32 0.98
C GLY A 24 1.75 6.72 0.89
N GLU A 25 2.19 6.00 1.92
CA GLU A 25 3.51 5.33 1.92
C GLU A 25 3.52 4.10 1.02
N VAL A 26 4.66 3.85 0.38
CA VAL A 26 4.94 2.62 -0.35
C VAL A 26 5.48 1.58 0.63
N LYS A 27 4.80 0.44 0.74
CA LYS A 27 5.18 -0.66 1.63
C LYS A 27 5.20 -1.98 0.83
N PRO A 28 5.98 -2.97 1.26
CA PRO A 28 5.89 -4.32 0.68
C PRO A 28 4.50 -4.93 0.91
N PHE A 29 4.10 -5.85 0.03
CA PHE A 29 2.82 -6.56 0.09
C PHE A 29 2.64 -7.30 1.42
N GLU A 30 3.72 -7.80 2.00
CA GLU A 30 3.73 -8.43 3.33
C GLU A 30 3.26 -7.50 4.45
N GLU A 31 3.38 -6.18 4.25
CA GLU A 31 2.90 -5.14 5.17
C GLU A 31 1.54 -4.57 4.78
N MET A 32 0.96 -5.03 3.66
CA MET A 32 -0.37 -4.62 3.21
C MET A 32 -1.44 -5.59 3.69
N VAL A 33 -2.63 -5.05 3.92
CA VAL A 33 -3.81 -5.79 4.33
C VAL A 33 -5.03 -5.24 3.61
N VAL A 34 -5.94 -6.14 3.29
CA VAL A 34 -7.22 -5.80 2.68
C VAL A 34 -8.24 -5.60 3.80
N VAL A 35 -8.78 -4.38 3.89
CA VAL A 35 -9.86 -4.06 4.83
C VAL A 35 -11.17 -4.24 4.09
N THR A 36 -11.86 -5.35 4.39
CA THR A 36 -13.15 -5.73 3.79
C THR A 36 -14.36 -5.14 4.52
N GLU A 37 -14.13 -4.39 5.60
CA GLU A 37 -15.19 -3.69 6.34
C GLU A 37 -15.74 -2.49 5.58
N TYR A 38 -14.98 -1.97 4.61
CA TYR A 38 -15.45 -0.95 3.68
C TYR A 38 -15.88 -1.58 2.35
N THR A 39 -16.96 -1.04 1.78
CA THR A 39 -17.42 -1.37 0.43
C THR A 39 -17.23 -0.15 -0.49
N PRO A 40 -16.35 -0.21 -1.51
CA PRO A 40 -15.48 -1.34 -1.88
C PRO A 40 -14.31 -1.55 -0.91
N ALA A 41 -13.79 -2.79 -0.85
CA ALA A 41 -12.66 -3.13 0.02
C ALA A 41 -11.42 -2.31 -0.35
N ILE A 42 -10.72 -1.82 0.67
CA ILE A 42 -9.54 -0.96 0.49
C ILE A 42 -8.26 -1.69 0.90
N ILE A 43 -7.17 -1.45 0.16
CA ILE A 43 -5.84 -1.96 0.49
C ILE A 43 -5.07 -0.87 1.23
N VAL A 44 -4.67 -1.19 2.45
CA VAL A 44 -3.97 -0.26 3.35
C VAL A 44 -2.86 -1.01 4.09
N CYS A 45 -1.90 -0.30 4.65
CA CYS A 45 -0.86 -0.94 5.45
C CYS A 45 -1.42 -1.46 6.79
N LYS A 46 -0.74 -2.44 7.39
CA LYS A 46 -1.10 -3.04 8.70
C LYS A 46 -1.30 -1.99 9.79
N ALA A 47 -0.48 -0.95 9.81
CA ALA A 47 -0.58 0.14 10.79
C ALA A 47 -1.91 0.90 10.66
N CYS A 48 -2.27 1.32 9.45
CA CYS A 48 -3.53 2.02 9.22
C CYS A 48 -4.75 1.11 9.40
N ALA A 49 -4.66 -0.17 9.02
CA ALA A 49 -5.73 -1.12 9.29
C ALA A 49 -6.00 -1.32 10.79
N LYS A 50 -4.96 -1.39 11.63
CA LYS A 50 -5.11 -1.44 13.09
C LYS A 50 -5.76 -0.18 13.66
N ALA A 51 -5.48 0.98 13.08
CA ALA A 51 -6.10 2.23 13.50
C ALA A 51 -7.62 2.27 13.19
N ILE A 52 -8.05 1.58 12.13
CA ILE A 52 -9.46 1.49 11.72
C ILE A 52 -10.24 0.48 12.55
N ARG A 53 -9.66 -0.69 12.84
CA ARG A 53 -10.32 -1.80 13.55
C ARG A 53 -10.42 -1.60 15.08
N LYS A 54 -10.79 -0.39 15.52
CA LYS A 54 -10.96 -0.08 16.94
C LYS A 54 -12.36 -0.41 17.44
#